data_AF-A0A850AD48-F1
#
_entry.id   AF-A0A850AD48-F1
#
_cell.length_a   1.000
_cell.length_b   1.000
_cell.length_c   1.000
_cell.angle_alpha   90.00
_cell.angle_beta   90.00
_cell.angle_gamma   90.00
#
_symmetry.space_group_name_H-M   'P 1'
#
loop_
_entity.id
_entity.type
_entity.pdbx_description
1 polymer ?
#
loop_
_entity_poly.entity_id
_entity_poly.type
_entity_poly.pdbx_seq_one_letter_code
_entity_poly.pdbx_strand_id
1 'polypeptide(L)'
;MLPSSRFPALARRVPLLLLLALLACFVALSGGQAGAQPPAPGLTLLASGLDGVLLELNTPDYTLSPSVQAPGFQRITLPQGLEYGEVAEPGQPRLPAKTVLVALPPGATPVLQVQIDETGPRRRVPAIEPAPLEVPQFDAAADGQDAEIMAGGQALHSYTGTAQIYTLAPVAPAGPHQAATLGEIGYLRDQRYVRVHLQPFELTPAGELTLHRRLRVAIAFTAVDAAALAAPARPDPYFASTLAGAFINFAEARSWQPAVAP
;
A
#
# COMPACT_ATOMS: atom_id res chain seq x y z
N MET A 1 -15.79 -0.06 -98.52
CA MET A 1 -15.55 -1.48 -98.21
C MET A 1 -14.32 -1.56 -97.31
N LEU A 2 -14.47 -2.22 -96.15
CA LEU A 2 -13.46 -2.54 -95.11
C LEU A 2 -12.28 -3.37 -95.66
N PRO A 3 -11.07 -3.39 -95.05
CA PRO A 3 -10.76 -4.02 -93.73
C PRO A 3 -9.84 -3.17 -92.81
N SER A 4 -10.04 -3.03 -91.50
CA SER A 4 -9.75 -3.93 -90.36
C SER A 4 -8.26 -4.32 -90.12
N SER A 5 -7.63 -3.73 -89.09
CA SER A 5 -6.49 -4.26 -88.32
C SER A 5 -6.23 -3.35 -87.09
N ARG A 6 -6.66 -3.74 -85.88
CA ARG A 6 -5.98 -4.50 -84.81
C ARG A 6 -4.89 -3.73 -84.04
N PHE A 7 -5.20 -3.41 -82.77
CA PHE A 7 -4.34 -2.91 -81.69
C PHE A 7 -3.15 -3.82 -81.37
N PRO A 8 -2.13 -3.31 -80.64
CA PRO A 8 -1.95 -3.82 -79.29
C PRO A 8 -1.77 -2.73 -78.22
N ALA A 9 -2.30 -3.05 -77.04
CA ALA A 9 -2.22 -2.31 -75.80
C ALA A 9 -0.86 -2.50 -75.12
N LEU A 10 -0.22 -1.41 -74.69
CA LEU A 10 0.85 -1.47 -73.68
C LEU A 10 0.29 -0.99 -72.34
N ALA A 11 0.06 -1.96 -71.47
CA ALA A 11 -0.59 -1.84 -70.18
C ALA A 11 0.28 -1.08 -69.16
N ARG A 12 -0.11 0.15 -68.85
CA ARG A 12 -0.62 0.58 -67.53
C ARG A 12 -0.26 -0.32 -66.32
N ARG A 13 1.02 -0.42 -65.94
CA ARG A 13 1.46 -1.12 -64.70
C ARG A 13 2.48 -0.36 -63.85
N VAL A 14 2.52 0.96 -63.93
CA VAL A 14 3.42 1.79 -63.09
C VAL A 14 2.76 2.42 -61.84
N PRO A 15 1.44 2.70 -61.75
CA PRO A 15 0.93 3.44 -60.59
C PRO A 15 0.71 2.57 -59.32
N LEU A 16 0.69 1.24 -59.43
CA LEU A 16 0.38 0.35 -58.29
C LEU A 16 1.59 0.11 -57.37
N LEU A 17 2.81 0.03 -57.92
CA LEU A 17 4.03 -0.21 -57.14
C LEU A 17 4.45 1.03 -56.33
N LEU A 18 4.19 2.24 -56.85
CA LEU A 18 4.42 3.50 -56.14
C LEU A 18 3.43 3.71 -54.98
N LEU A 19 2.18 3.26 -55.13
CA LEU A 19 1.16 3.35 -54.07
C LEU A 19 1.47 2.41 -52.90
N LEU A 20 2.00 1.20 -53.18
CA LEU A 20 2.40 0.21 -52.17
C LEU A 20 3.65 0.64 -51.39
N ALA A 21 4.62 1.29 -52.04
CA ALA A 21 5.80 1.84 -51.37
C ALA A 21 5.45 3.02 -50.45
N LEU A 22 4.50 3.86 -50.85
CA LEU A 22 3.99 4.96 -50.01
C LEU A 22 3.18 4.46 -48.81
N LEU A 23 2.42 3.38 -48.97
CA LEU A 23 1.69 2.75 -47.87
C LEU A 23 2.64 2.09 -46.85
N ALA A 24 3.72 1.46 -47.30
CA ALA A 24 4.73 0.86 -46.42
C ALA A 24 5.52 1.91 -45.61
N CYS A 25 5.77 3.08 -46.18
CA CYS A 25 6.44 4.18 -45.47
C CYS A 25 5.54 4.80 -44.39
N PHE A 26 4.22 4.83 -44.58
CA PHE A 26 3.28 5.37 -43.58
C PHE A 26 3.12 4.45 -42.35
N VAL A 27 3.24 3.13 -42.53
CA VAL A 27 3.18 2.17 -41.42
C VAL A 27 4.46 2.18 -40.57
N ALA A 28 5.62 2.46 -41.17
CA ALA A 28 6.90 2.51 -40.46
C ALA A 28 7.10 3.78 -39.59
N LEU A 29 6.42 4.89 -39.91
CA LEU A 29 6.43 6.10 -39.06
C LEU A 29 5.35 6.09 -37.96
N SER A 30 4.47 5.08 -37.95
CA SER A 30 3.45 4.89 -36.92
C SER A 30 3.94 3.97 -35.80
N GLY A 31 5.25 3.97 -35.53
CA GLY A 31 5.83 3.43 -34.31
C GLY A 31 5.39 4.32 -33.14
N GLY A 32 4.12 4.18 -32.75
CA GLY A 32 3.58 4.81 -31.57
C GLY A 32 4.49 4.45 -30.42
N GLN A 33 5.16 5.47 -29.88
CA GLN A 33 5.67 5.34 -28.53
C GLN A 33 4.45 5.00 -27.69
N ALA A 34 4.38 3.74 -27.23
CA ALA A 34 3.51 3.38 -26.14
C ALA A 34 3.98 4.27 -25.00
N GLY A 35 3.33 5.43 -24.85
CA GLY A 35 3.52 6.29 -23.70
C GLY A 35 3.28 5.39 -22.52
N ALA A 36 4.32 5.13 -21.73
CA ALA A 36 4.18 4.35 -20.53
C ALA A 36 3.10 5.04 -19.70
N GLN A 37 1.91 4.44 -19.69
CA GLN A 37 0.82 4.89 -18.84
C GLN A 37 1.41 4.98 -17.43
N PRO A 38 1.32 6.12 -16.74
CA PRO A 38 1.82 6.23 -15.38
C PRO A 38 1.28 5.06 -14.57
N PRO A 39 2.13 4.37 -13.77
CA PRO A 39 1.68 3.24 -12.99
C PRO A 39 0.49 3.66 -12.12
N ALA A 40 -0.51 2.80 -12.02
CA ALA A 40 -1.71 3.10 -11.25
C ALA A 40 -1.33 3.40 -9.78
N PRO A 41 -1.87 4.47 -9.18
CA PRO A 41 -1.55 4.81 -7.80
C PRO A 41 -2.08 3.73 -6.85
N GLY A 42 -1.35 3.53 -5.76
CA GLY A 42 -1.69 2.55 -4.73
C GLY A 42 -0.70 1.40 -4.65
N LEU A 43 -1.11 0.38 -3.92
CA LEU A 43 -0.29 -0.80 -3.63
C LEU A 43 -0.70 -1.95 -4.55
N THR A 44 0.28 -2.59 -5.17
CA THR A 44 0.09 -3.76 -6.02
C THR A 44 0.94 -4.92 -5.54
N LEU A 45 0.37 -6.12 -5.61
CA LEU A 45 1.09 -7.37 -5.43
C LEU A 45 1.65 -7.80 -6.80
N LEU A 46 2.97 -7.82 -6.94
CA LEU A 46 3.64 -8.20 -8.18
C LEU A 46 3.92 -9.70 -8.26
N ALA A 47 4.24 -10.31 -7.12
CA ALA A 47 4.50 -11.75 -7.01
C ALA A 47 4.21 -12.26 -5.60
N SER A 48 3.80 -13.52 -5.49
CA SER A 48 3.52 -14.21 -4.24
C SER A 48 3.81 -15.70 -4.42
N GLY A 49 4.51 -16.30 -3.45
CA GLY A 49 4.87 -17.71 -3.47
C GLY A 49 5.55 -18.14 -2.17
N LEU A 50 6.09 -19.36 -2.17
CA LEU A 50 6.79 -19.92 -1.00
C LEU A 50 8.15 -19.25 -0.74
N ASP A 51 8.76 -18.65 -1.75
CA ASP A 51 10.03 -17.93 -1.62
C ASP A 51 9.84 -16.50 -1.08
N GLY A 52 8.62 -15.97 -1.15
CA GLY A 52 8.35 -14.61 -0.70
C GLY A 52 7.19 -13.91 -1.41
N VAL A 53 7.09 -12.62 -1.13
CA VAL A 53 6.12 -11.68 -1.70
C VAL A 53 6.84 -10.45 -2.23
N LEU A 54 6.43 -9.96 -3.40
CA LEU A 54 6.92 -8.73 -4.00
C LEU A 54 5.80 -7.70 -4.09
N LEU A 55 5.98 -6.57 -3.41
CA LEU A 55 5.04 -5.47 -3.36
C LEU A 55 5.59 -4.25 -4.09
N GLU A 56 4.72 -3.50 -4.77
CA GLU A 56 5.05 -2.18 -5.30
C GLU A 56 4.02 -1.16 -4.84
N LEU A 57 4.51 -0.08 -4.22
CA LEU A 57 3.71 1.06 -3.82
C LEU A 57 4.03 2.23 -4.76
N ASN A 58 3.01 2.71 -5.47
CA ASN A 58 3.05 3.93 -6.24
C ASN A 58 2.30 5.02 -5.47
N THR A 59 3.02 5.94 -4.85
CA THR A 59 2.44 7.02 -4.06
C THR A 59 2.28 8.26 -4.94
N PRO A 60 1.03 8.76 -5.13
CA PRO A 60 0.82 9.95 -5.94
C PRO A 60 1.33 11.20 -5.22
N ASP A 61 1.27 12.34 -5.91
CA ASP A 61 1.52 13.63 -5.28
C ASP A 61 0.49 13.93 -4.17
N TYR A 62 0.92 14.76 -3.23
CA TYR A 62 0.15 15.15 -2.05
C TYR A 62 -0.22 16.63 -2.10
N THR A 63 -1.21 17.00 -1.30
CA THR A 63 -1.53 18.40 -0.98
C THR A 63 -1.31 18.67 0.50
N LEU A 64 -1.00 19.93 0.82
CA LEU A 64 -0.96 20.41 2.20
C LEU A 64 -2.20 21.25 2.45
N SER A 65 -2.90 20.93 3.52
CA SER A 65 -4.07 21.69 3.98
C SER A 65 -3.89 22.08 5.45
N PRO A 66 -4.39 23.25 5.88
CA PRO A 66 -4.39 23.62 7.29
C PRO A 66 -5.05 22.53 8.15
N SER A 67 -4.43 22.17 9.28
CA SER A 67 -5.04 21.25 10.22
C SER A 67 -6.23 21.91 10.92
N VAL A 68 -7.36 21.21 10.94
CA VAL A 68 -8.56 21.63 11.68
C VAL A 68 -8.40 21.39 13.18
N GLN A 69 -7.60 20.39 13.56
CA GLN A 69 -7.46 19.93 14.95
C GLN A 69 -6.26 20.57 15.66
N ALA A 70 -5.23 20.98 14.92
CA ALA A 70 -4.04 21.63 15.44
C ALA A 70 -3.74 22.94 14.68
N PRO A 71 -4.27 24.10 15.14
CA PRO A 71 -4.03 25.40 14.49
C PRO A 71 -2.53 25.72 14.35
N GLY A 72 -2.13 26.21 13.17
CA GLY A 72 -0.72 26.51 12.85
C GLY A 72 0.05 25.35 12.22
N PHE A 73 -0.54 24.15 12.18
CA PHE A 73 0.03 22.99 11.50
C PHE A 73 -0.64 22.70 10.16
N GLN A 74 0.04 21.92 9.33
CA GLN A 74 -0.46 21.42 8.05
C GLN A 74 -0.68 19.90 8.12
N ARG A 75 -1.68 19.41 7.40
CA ARG A 75 -1.95 18.00 7.18
C ARG A 75 -1.61 17.63 5.75
N ILE A 76 -0.92 16.51 5.58
CA ILE A 76 -0.67 15.91 4.27
C ILE A 76 -1.92 15.14 3.85
N THR A 77 -2.45 15.48 2.68
CA THR A 77 -3.63 14.80 2.11
C THR A 77 -3.26 14.15 0.79
N LEU A 78 -3.68 12.91 0.62
CA LEU A 78 -3.56 12.16 -0.63
C LEU A 78 -4.87 12.20 -1.43
N PRO A 79 -4.85 11.97 -2.75
CA PRO A 79 -6.06 11.86 -3.56
C PRO A 79 -7.04 10.81 -3.01
N GLN A 80 -8.35 11.05 -3.20
CA GLN A 80 -9.41 10.18 -2.70
C GLN A 80 -9.30 8.75 -3.27
N GLY A 81 -9.68 7.75 -2.46
CA GLY A 81 -9.62 6.34 -2.81
C GLY A 81 -8.31 5.63 -2.45
N LEU A 82 -7.33 6.36 -1.88
CA LEU A 82 -6.11 5.78 -1.33
C LEU A 82 -6.19 5.71 0.19
N GLU A 83 -6.35 4.50 0.70
CA GLU A 83 -6.39 4.23 2.14
C GLU A 83 -4.98 4.16 2.70
N TYR A 84 -4.47 5.28 3.19
CA TYR A 84 -3.28 5.35 4.02
C TYR A 84 -3.72 5.52 5.47
N GLY A 85 -3.16 4.71 6.35
CA GLY A 85 -3.23 4.93 7.79
C GLY A 85 -2.18 5.94 8.23
N GLU A 86 -2.08 6.12 9.54
CA GLU A 86 -1.07 6.96 10.16
C GLU A 86 -0.28 6.07 11.13
N VAL A 87 1.05 6.11 11.05
CA VAL A 87 1.93 5.40 11.97
C VAL A 87 2.88 6.43 12.55
N ALA A 88 2.53 6.95 13.73
CA ALA A 88 3.32 7.93 14.45
C ALA A 88 3.02 7.85 15.94
N GLU A 89 4.07 7.96 16.76
CA GLU A 89 3.91 8.11 18.20
C GLU A 89 3.29 9.46 18.53
N PRO A 90 2.52 9.58 19.63
CA PRO A 90 1.98 10.86 20.08
C PRO A 90 3.04 11.97 20.12
N GLY A 91 2.73 13.08 19.47
CA GLY A 91 3.58 14.25 19.34
C GLY A 91 4.59 14.23 18.20
N GLN A 92 4.79 13.09 17.52
CA GLN A 92 5.58 13.02 16.28
C GLN A 92 4.77 13.51 15.07
N PRO A 93 5.42 14.01 14.00
CA PRO A 93 4.73 14.36 12.76
C PRO A 93 3.88 13.20 12.24
N ARG A 94 2.61 13.50 12.00
CA ARG A 94 1.62 12.58 11.46
C ARG A 94 1.80 12.48 9.95
N LEU A 95 2.45 11.41 9.51
CA LEU A 95 2.73 11.15 8.10
C LEU A 95 1.87 9.99 7.59
N PRO A 96 1.30 10.08 6.37
CA PRO A 96 0.56 8.97 5.78
C PRO A 96 1.47 7.75 5.57
N ALA A 97 0.98 6.57 5.95
CA ALA A 97 1.66 5.30 5.78
C ALA A 97 0.68 4.22 5.33
N LYS A 98 1.15 3.20 4.61
CA LYS A 98 0.34 2.04 4.22
C LYS A 98 0.79 0.84 5.04
N THR A 99 -0.13 0.21 5.75
CA THR A 99 0.13 -1.07 6.43
C THR A 99 -0.64 -2.16 5.71
N VAL A 100 0.00 -3.30 5.48
CA VAL A 100 -0.65 -4.50 4.95
C VAL A 100 -0.28 -5.74 5.74
N LEU A 101 -1.17 -6.72 5.73
CA LEU A 101 -0.89 -8.04 6.26
C LEU A 101 -0.42 -8.96 5.14
N VAL A 102 0.74 -9.55 5.32
CA VAL A 102 1.28 -10.59 4.44
C VAL A 102 1.18 -11.91 5.19
N ALA A 103 0.40 -12.83 4.66
CA ALA A 103 0.32 -14.18 5.18
C ALA A 103 1.66 -14.89 4.99
N LEU A 104 2.06 -15.67 5.99
CA LEU A 104 3.33 -16.40 6.02
C LEU A 104 3.08 -17.91 5.87
N PRO A 105 3.94 -18.62 5.13
CA PRO A 105 3.98 -20.08 5.20
C PRO A 105 4.27 -20.58 6.63
N PRO A 106 3.93 -21.83 6.96
CA PRO A 106 4.30 -22.45 8.23
C PRO A 106 5.81 -22.37 8.48
N GLY A 107 6.22 -22.03 9.70
CA GLY A 107 7.63 -21.91 10.09
C GLY A 107 8.40 -20.70 9.52
N ALA A 108 7.89 -20.03 8.48
CA ALA A 108 8.65 -19.05 7.74
C ALA A 108 9.13 -17.85 8.59
N THR A 109 10.37 -17.42 8.39
CA THR A 109 10.90 -16.17 8.95
C THR A 109 10.96 -15.13 7.82
N PRO A 110 10.17 -14.04 7.90
CA PRO A 110 10.18 -13.01 6.88
C PRO A 110 11.42 -12.13 6.96
N VAL A 111 12.01 -11.80 5.81
CA VAL A 111 13.12 -10.86 5.68
C VAL A 111 12.76 -9.82 4.64
N LEU A 112 12.77 -8.54 5.03
CA LEU A 112 12.41 -7.42 4.16
C LEU A 112 13.62 -6.82 3.47
N GLN A 113 13.48 -6.53 2.17
CA GLN A 113 14.47 -5.84 1.36
C GLN A 113 13.77 -4.81 0.47
N VAL A 114 14.28 -3.57 0.47
CA VAL A 114 13.86 -2.54 -0.48
C VAL A 114 14.67 -2.71 -1.76
N GLN A 115 14.00 -2.98 -2.89
CA GLN A 115 14.64 -3.20 -4.19
C GLN A 115 14.70 -1.93 -5.04
N ILE A 116 13.63 -1.13 -4.99
CA ILE A 116 13.53 0.14 -5.72
C ILE A 116 12.98 1.18 -4.76
N ASP A 117 13.60 2.34 -4.75
CA ASP A 117 13.14 3.52 -4.04
C ASP A 117 13.38 4.76 -4.90
N GLU A 118 12.35 5.16 -5.65
CA GLU A 118 12.36 6.36 -6.48
C GLU A 118 11.77 7.53 -5.67
N THR A 119 12.63 8.51 -5.34
CA THR A 119 12.26 9.66 -4.53
C THR A 119 12.04 10.92 -5.38
N GLY A 120 11.13 11.77 -4.92
CA GLY A 120 10.98 13.14 -5.39
C GLY A 120 12.01 14.09 -4.75
N PRO A 121 12.09 15.34 -5.23
CA PRO A 121 12.97 16.33 -4.63
C PRO A 121 12.55 16.64 -3.18
N ARG A 122 13.53 16.86 -2.31
CA ARG A 122 13.31 17.37 -0.96
C ARG A 122 12.68 18.76 -1.01
N ARG A 123 11.62 18.98 -0.23
CA ARG A 123 10.91 20.26 -0.17
C ARG A 123 10.77 20.71 1.26
N ARG A 124 11.13 21.95 1.54
CA ARG A 124 10.83 22.58 2.82
C ARG A 124 9.32 22.75 2.95
N VAL A 125 8.75 22.26 4.05
CA VAL A 125 7.32 22.35 4.34
C VAL A 125 7.08 23.07 5.67
N PRO A 126 5.89 23.67 5.88
CA PRO A 126 5.49 24.13 7.20
C PRO A 126 5.41 22.97 8.20
N ALA A 127 5.23 23.30 9.49
CA ALA A 127 5.09 22.31 10.54
C ALA A 127 3.93 21.34 10.22
N ILE A 128 4.23 20.05 10.20
CA ILE A 128 3.23 19.00 9.99
C ILE A 128 2.55 18.70 11.32
N GLU A 129 1.24 18.48 11.25
CA GLU A 129 0.40 18.14 12.40
C GLU A 129 1.00 16.96 13.18
N PRO A 130 1.12 17.07 14.52
CA PRO A 130 1.57 15.94 15.32
C PRO A 130 0.45 14.89 15.46
N ALA A 131 0.84 13.63 15.62
CA ALA A 131 -0.07 12.60 16.08
C ALA A 131 -0.58 12.95 17.50
N PRO A 132 -1.89 12.86 17.77
CA PRO A 132 -2.45 13.19 19.06
C PRO A 132 -2.16 12.08 20.06
N LEU A 133 -2.11 12.45 21.32
CA LEU A 133 -2.32 11.52 22.42
C LEU A 133 -3.82 11.28 22.58
N GLU A 134 -4.23 10.01 22.49
CA GLU A 134 -5.61 9.60 22.75
C GLU A 134 -5.80 9.36 24.24
N VAL A 135 -6.70 10.14 24.87
CA VAL A 135 -7.01 10.05 26.30
C VAL A 135 -8.48 9.67 26.46
N PRO A 136 -8.80 8.53 27.10
CA PRO A 136 -10.18 8.16 27.36
C PRO A 136 -10.83 9.17 28.30
N GLN A 137 -12.05 9.55 27.97
CA GLN A 137 -12.90 10.43 28.76
C GLN A 137 -13.99 9.62 29.44
N PHE A 138 -14.21 9.94 30.70
CA PHE A 138 -15.20 9.30 31.56
C PHE A 138 -16.12 10.37 32.15
N ASP A 139 -17.41 10.06 32.27
CA ASP A 139 -18.34 10.94 32.97
C ASP A 139 -18.10 10.86 34.48
N ALA A 140 -17.80 12.00 35.10
CA ALA A 140 -17.77 12.12 36.55
C ALA A 140 -19.18 12.26 37.15
N ALA A 141 -20.19 12.62 36.36
CA ALA A 141 -21.57 12.83 36.83
C ALA A 141 -22.32 11.53 37.12
N ALA A 142 -21.79 10.37 36.71
CA ALA A 142 -22.31 9.07 37.17
C ALA A 142 -22.11 8.89 38.69
N ASP A 143 -21.22 9.65 39.33
CA ASP A 143 -21.00 9.62 40.79
C ASP A 143 -22.13 10.29 41.60
N GLY A 144 -23.17 10.79 40.93
CA GLY A 144 -24.36 11.38 41.54
C GLY A 144 -25.62 10.59 41.25
N GLN A 145 -26.00 9.72 42.19
CA GLN A 145 -27.34 9.10 42.40
C GLN A 145 -27.68 7.75 41.75
N ASP A 146 -26.92 7.21 40.78
CA ASP A 146 -27.16 5.86 40.23
C ASP A 146 -25.91 4.94 40.15
N ALA A 147 -24.77 5.34 40.73
CA ALA A 147 -23.51 4.56 40.74
C ALA A 147 -23.47 3.38 41.74
N GLU A 148 -24.55 2.61 41.86
CA GLU A 148 -24.55 1.37 42.65
C GLU A 148 -24.84 0.13 41.80
N ILE A 149 -24.33 0.09 40.56
CA ILE A 149 -24.04 -1.20 39.91
C ILE A 149 -22.67 -1.66 40.41
N MET A 150 -22.65 -2.19 41.64
CA MET A 150 -21.47 -2.77 42.28
C MET A 150 -21.15 -4.14 41.68
N ALA A 151 -20.39 -4.17 40.59
CA ALA A 151 -19.69 -5.39 40.17
C ALA A 151 -18.35 -5.48 40.91
N GLY A 152 -18.37 -6.01 42.14
CA GLY A 152 -17.15 -6.29 42.91
C GLY A 152 -16.50 -5.09 43.63
N GLY A 153 -17.24 -4.01 43.88
CA GLY A 153 -16.79 -2.91 44.75
C GLY A 153 -15.96 -1.80 44.08
N GLN A 154 -15.97 -1.71 42.74
CA GLN A 154 -15.39 -0.57 42.02
C GLN A 154 -16.50 0.25 41.32
N ALA A 155 -16.42 1.58 41.45
CA ALA A 155 -17.31 2.49 40.75
C ALA A 155 -17.12 2.33 39.24
N LEU A 156 -18.18 1.98 38.52
CA LEU A 156 -18.17 1.90 37.06
C LEU A 156 -18.30 3.32 36.50
N HIS A 157 -17.18 3.95 36.18
CA HIS A 157 -17.20 5.19 35.41
C HIS A 157 -17.73 4.93 34.00
N SER A 158 -18.74 5.69 33.57
CA SER A 158 -19.27 5.59 32.21
C SER A 158 -18.30 6.23 31.22
N TYR A 159 -17.83 5.45 30.24
CA TYR A 159 -16.99 5.94 29.15
C TYR A 159 -17.79 6.87 28.23
N THR A 160 -17.33 8.11 28.05
CA THR A 160 -18.02 9.13 27.25
C THR A 160 -17.34 9.43 25.91
N GLY A 161 -16.10 8.97 25.71
CA GLY A 161 -15.39 9.13 24.44
C GLY A 161 -13.88 9.17 24.62
N THR A 162 -13.19 9.63 23.58
CA THR A 162 -11.73 9.80 23.57
C THR A 162 -11.39 11.23 23.19
N ALA A 163 -10.67 11.94 24.05
CA ALA A 163 -10.07 13.23 23.72
C ALA A 163 -8.77 13.02 22.94
N GLN A 164 -8.51 13.91 21.98
CA GLN A 164 -7.26 13.96 21.24
C GLN A 164 -6.47 15.20 21.68
N ILE A 165 -5.32 14.98 22.30
CA ILE A 165 -4.43 16.05 22.76
C ILE A 165 -3.26 16.19 21.81
N TYR A 166 -3.16 17.35 21.16
CA TYR A 166 -2.09 17.67 20.22
C TYR A 166 -0.98 18.41 20.95
N THR A 167 0.07 17.69 21.33
CA THR A 167 1.26 18.28 21.95
C THR A 167 2.47 17.84 21.17
N LEU A 168 3.33 18.78 20.78
CA LEU A 168 4.61 18.43 20.17
C LEU A 168 5.46 17.70 21.20
N ALA A 169 5.81 16.44 20.92
CA ALA A 169 6.82 15.76 21.69
C ALA A 169 8.21 16.26 21.21
N PRO A 170 9.21 16.36 22.11
CA PRO A 170 10.58 16.45 21.68
C PRO A 170 10.85 15.27 20.74
N VAL A 171 11.20 15.54 19.50
CA VAL A 171 11.57 14.49 18.54
C VAL A 171 12.82 13.83 19.11
N ALA A 172 12.66 12.67 19.75
CA ALA A 172 13.79 11.80 20.06
C ALA A 172 14.57 11.61 18.75
N PRO A 173 15.91 11.53 18.78
CA PRO A 173 16.68 11.33 17.56
C PRO A 173 16.23 10.02 16.92
N ALA A 174 15.34 10.13 15.94
CA ALA A 174 14.85 9.01 15.19
C ALA A 174 16.06 8.43 14.46
N GLY A 175 16.12 7.10 14.40
CA GLY A 175 17.05 6.43 13.52
C GLY A 175 16.86 6.89 12.06
N PRO A 176 17.75 6.46 11.15
CA PRO A 176 17.55 6.76 9.73
C PRO A 176 16.15 6.33 9.29
N HIS A 177 15.51 7.17 8.48
CA HIS A 177 14.19 6.86 7.93
C HIS A 177 14.23 5.53 7.18
N GLN A 178 13.21 4.69 7.40
CA GLN A 178 13.04 3.42 6.71
C GLN A 178 11.73 3.48 5.93
N ALA A 179 11.82 3.50 4.59
CA ALA A 179 10.65 3.56 3.73
C ALA A 179 9.76 2.31 3.82
N ALA A 180 10.31 1.20 4.33
CA ALA A 180 9.55 0.00 4.65
C ALA A 180 10.12 -0.74 5.86
N THR A 181 9.25 -1.26 6.72
CA THR A 181 9.61 -2.01 7.92
C THR A 181 8.69 -3.22 8.13
N LEU A 182 9.21 -4.24 8.81
CA LEU A 182 8.40 -5.36 9.31
C LEU A 182 7.93 -5.01 10.72
N GLY A 183 6.63 -5.16 10.94
CA GLY A 183 6.03 -5.12 12.26
C GLY A 183 5.95 -6.53 12.86
N GLU A 184 5.01 -6.69 13.78
CA GLU A 184 4.83 -7.94 14.51
C GLU A 184 4.37 -9.10 13.62
N ILE A 185 4.85 -10.29 13.97
CA ILE A 185 4.34 -11.56 13.47
C ILE A 185 3.21 -11.99 14.40
N GLY A 186 2.07 -12.35 13.81
CA GLY A 186 0.90 -12.77 14.55
C GLY A 186 0.12 -13.88 13.86
N TYR A 187 -1.04 -14.18 14.42
CA TYR A 187 -2.00 -15.12 13.86
C TYR A 187 -3.36 -14.42 13.77
N LEU A 188 -4.02 -14.60 12.64
CA LEU A 188 -5.43 -14.28 12.48
C LEU A 188 -6.14 -15.60 12.21
N ARG A 189 -6.81 -16.12 13.24
CA ARG A 189 -7.30 -17.51 13.25
C ARG A 189 -6.11 -18.45 13.03
N ASP A 190 -6.21 -19.34 12.03
CA ASP A 190 -5.17 -20.32 11.70
C ASP A 190 -4.14 -19.78 10.69
N GLN A 191 -4.27 -18.53 10.23
CA GLN A 191 -3.34 -17.91 9.29
C GLN A 191 -2.27 -17.11 10.03
N ARG A 192 -1.01 -17.54 9.93
CA ARG A 192 0.15 -16.77 10.39
C ARG A 192 0.43 -15.61 9.43
N TYR A 193 0.84 -14.47 9.95
CA TYR A 193 1.11 -13.27 9.16
C TYR A 193 2.22 -12.40 9.74
N VAL A 194 2.73 -11.47 8.93
CA VAL A 194 3.54 -10.34 9.36
C VAL A 194 2.91 -9.03 8.89
N ARG A 195 3.00 -7.97 9.71
CA ARG A 195 2.65 -6.61 9.29
C ARG A 195 3.79 -6.02 8.47
N VAL A 196 3.48 -5.44 7.33
CA VAL A 196 4.43 -4.67 6.53
C VAL A 196 3.99 -3.22 6.54
N HIS A 197 4.83 -2.34 7.05
CA HIS A 197 4.61 -0.90 7.06
C HIS A 197 5.40 -0.28 5.91
N LEU A 198 4.72 0.50 5.07
CA LEU A 198 5.29 1.25 3.95
C LEU A 198 5.08 2.74 4.25
N GLN A 199 6.18 3.49 4.36
CA GLN A 199 6.22 4.86 4.85
C GLN A 199 6.78 5.77 3.75
N PRO A 200 5.95 6.21 2.78
CA PRO A 200 6.47 6.93 1.61
C PRO A 200 6.80 8.40 1.87
N PHE A 201 6.71 8.87 3.11
CA PHE A 201 7.02 10.24 3.50
C PHE A 201 8.17 10.25 4.50
N GLU A 202 9.26 10.91 4.14
CA GLU A 202 10.40 11.17 5.01
C GLU A 202 10.38 12.65 5.40
N LEU A 203 10.22 12.96 6.69
CA LEU A 203 10.37 14.32 7.20
C LEU A 203 11.65 14.43 8.01
N THR A 204 12.55 15.31 7.59
CA THR A 204 13.79 15.59 8.32
C THR A 204 13.55 16.53 9.50
N PRO A 205 14.43 16.54 10.53
CA PRO A 205 14.36 17.51 11.62
C PRO A 205 14.43 18.98 11.17
N ALA A 206 15.00 19.24 9.98
CA ALA A 206 15.07 20.57 9.39
C ALA A 206 13.76 21.04 8.72
N GLY A 207 12.71 20.21 8.73
CA GLY A 207 11.41 20.50 8.09
C GLY A 207 11.40 20.27 6.59
N GLU A 208 12.26 19.38 6.08
CA GLU A 208 12.29 18.99 4.66
C GLU A 208 11.60 17.64 4.47
N LEU A 209 10.62 17.60 3.56
CA LEU A 209 9.82 16.44 3.22
C LEU A 209 10.31 15.83 1.89
N THR A 210 10.59 14.53 1.90
CA THR A 210 10.81 13.70 0.71
C THR A 210 9.58 12.81 0.50
N LEU A 211 9.15 12.67 -0.76
CA LEU A 211 8.13 11.71 -1.17
C LEU A 211 8.80 10.54 -1.90
N HIS A 212 8.63 9.32 -1.41
CA HIS A 212 8.98 8.09 -2.09
C HIS A 212 7.85 7.75 -3.06
N ARG A 213 8.03 8.07 -4.34
CA ARG A 213 6.99 7.97 -5.38
C ARG A 213 6.75 6.53 -5.80
N ARG A 214 7.82 5.75 -5.86
CA ARG A 214 7.76 4.33 -6.19
C ARG A 214 8.66 3.55 -5.27
N LEU A 215 8.05 2.66 -4.50
CA LEU A 215 8.73 1.80 -3.55
C LEU A 215 8.45 0.34 -3.90
N ARG A 216 9.48 -0.44 -4.20
CA ARG A 216 9.38 -1.88 -4.41
C ARG A 216 10.04 -2.62 -3.27
N VAL A 217 9.27 -3.48 -2.61
CA VAL A 217 9.70 -4.21 -1.42
C VAL A 217 9.52 -5.69 -1.64
N ALA A 218 10.59 -6.45 -1.43
CA ALA A 218 10.57 -7.90 -1.38
C ALA A 218 10.55 -8.37 0.07
N ILE A 219 9.63 -9.27 0.40
CA ILE A 219 9.63 -10.01 1.66
C ILE A 219 9.98 -11.45 1.33
N ALA A 220 11.21 -11.85 1.61
CA ALA A 220 11.66 -13.22 1.43
C ALA A 220 11.19 -14.09 2.60
N PHE A 221 10.74 -15.31 2.30
CA PHE A 221 10.37 -16.29 3.31
C PHE A 221 11.52 -17.29 3.49
N THR A 222 12.12 -17.28 4.67
CA THR A 222 13.21 -18.20 5.01
C THR A 222 12.72 -19.26 6.00
N ALA A 223 13.38 -20.41 6.13
CA ALA A 223 13.02 -21.45 7.10
C ALA A 223 11.55 -21.93 7.05
N VAL A 224 11.01 -22.13 5.85
CA VAL A 224 9.67 -22.71 5.65
C VAL A 224 9.64 -24.16 6.17
N ASP A 225 8.64 -24.49 6.99
CA ASP A 225 8.40 -25.85 7.46
C ASP A 225 7.67 -26.67 6.38
N ALA A 226 8.45 -27.44 5.61
CA ALA A 226 7.94 -28.27 4.54
C ALA A 226 6.98 -29.38 5.02
N ALA A 227 7.17 -29.89 6.25
CA ALA A 227 6.31 -30.94 6.80
C ALA A 227 4.92 -30.37 7.14
N ALA A 228 4.89 -29.20 7.78
CA ALA A 228 3.63 -28.50 8.06
C ALA A 228 2.92 -28.04 6.78
N LEU A 229 3.67 -27.66 5.74
CA LEU A 229 3.11 -27.30 4.43
C LEU A 229 2.50 -28.49 3.67
N ALA A 230 3.07 -29.69 3.85
CA ALA A 230 2.57 -30.92 3.23
C ALA A 230 1.33 -31.50 3.95
N ALA A 231 1.02 -31.00 5.15
CA ALA A 231 -0.17 -31.41 5.88
C ALA A 231 -1.45 -30.99 5.10
N PRO A 232 -2.51 -31.82 5.11
CA PRO A 232 -3.74 -31.50 4.38
C PRO A 232 -4.37 -30.23 4.95
N ALA A 233 -4.35 -29.15 4.18
CA ALA A 233 -5.01 -27.90 4.55
C ALA A 233 -6.52 -28.15 4.74
N ARG A 234 -7.10 -27.63 5.82
CA ARG A 234 -8.55 -27.63 6.04
C ARG A 234 -9.05 -26.19 5.94
N PRO A 235 -9.50 -25.73 4.76
CA PRO A 235 -10.01 -24.37 4.62
C PRO A 235 -11.21 -24.14 5.55
N ASP A 236 -11.24 -23.01 6.24
CA ASP A 236 -12.42 -22.54 6.96
C ASP A 236 -13.29 -21.69 6.02
N PRO A 237 -14.38 -22.22 5.43
CA PRO A 237 -15.19 -21.50 4.46
C PRO A 237 -15.90 -20.29 5.09
N TYR A 238 -16.12 -20.27 6.40
CA TYR A 238 -16.82 -19.18 7.08
C TYR A 238 -15.99 -17.91 7.17
N PHE A 239 -14.66 -18.05 7.20
CA PHE A 239 -13.73 -16.93 7.34
C PHE A 239 -12.96 -16.61 6.06
N ALA A 240 -13.12 -17.41 5.00
CA ALA A 240 -12.39 -17.20 3.75
C ALA A 240 -12.57 -15.78 3.17
N SER A 241 -13.77 -15.20 3.24
CA SER A 241 -14.02 -13.83 2.78
C SER A 241 -13.32 -12.77 3.65
N THR A 242 -13.35 -12.95 4.97
CA THR A 242 -12.66 -12.07 5.92
C THR A 242 -11.15 -12.10 5.70
N LEU A 243 -10.57 -13.30 5.54
CA LEU A 243 -9.13 -13.47 5.30
C LEU A 243 -8.72 -12.94 3.92
N ALA A 244 -9.57 -13.10 2.90
CA ALA A 244 -9.36 -12.53 1.57
C ALA A 244 -9.30 -10.99 1.57
N GLY A 245 -10.10 -10.35 2.42
CA GLY A 245 -10.04 -8.90 2.61
C GLY A 245 -8.86 -8.43 3.48
N ALA A 246 -8.35 -9.30 4.36
CA ALA A 246 -7.29 -8.95 5.32
C ALA A 246 -5.87 -9.09 4.74
N PHE A 247 -5.60 -10.15 3.97
CA PHE A 247 -4.26 -10.46 3.46
C PHE A 247 -4.08 -10.10 2.00
N ILE A 248 -3.00 -9.39 1.69
CA ILE A 248 -2.69 -8.98 0.31
C ILE A 248 -2.41 -10.17 -0.61
N ASN A 249 -1.88 -11.27 -0.06
CA ASN A 249 -1.48 -12.49 -0.77
C ASN A 249 -2.36 -13.70 -0.42
N PHE A 250 -3.65 -13.47 -0.10
CA PHE A 250 -4.55 -14.54 0.35
C PHE A 250 -4.70 -15.68 -0.68
N ALA A 251 -4.67 -15.35 -1.98
CA ALA A 251 -4.89 -16.32 -3.05
C ALA A 251 -3.90 -17.50 -3.01
N GLU A 252 -2.62 -17.23 -2.74
CA GLU A 252 -1.60 -18.25 -2.52
C GLU A 252 -1.68 -18.81 -1.09
N ALA A 253 -1.86 -17.93 -0.11
CA ALA A 253 -1.79 -18.27 1.31
C ALA A 253 -2.88 -19.23 1.78
N ARG A 254 -4.01 -19.35 1.06
CA ARG A 254 -5.04 -20.36 1.34
C ARG A 254 -4.49 -21.80 1.42
N SER A 255 -3.36 -22.06 0.74
CA SER A 255 -2.70 -23.37 0.74
C SER A 255 -1.71 -23.57 1.91
N TRP A 256 -1.51 -22.54 2.74
CA TRP A 256 -0.51 -22.53 3.82
C TRP A 256 -1.13 -22.69 5.20
N GLN A 257 -2.45 -22.86 5.26
CA GLN A 257 -3.17 -23.04 6.51
C GLN A 257 -2.90 -24.45 7.04
N PRO A 258 -2.34 -24.58 8.26
CA PRO A 258 -2.13 -25.90 8.84
C PRO A 258 -3.48 -26.58 9.07
N ALA A 259 -3.47 -27.92 9.03
CA ALA A 259 -4.59 -28.69 9.57
C ALA A 259 -4.72 -28.36 11.06
N VAL A 260 -5.88 -27.84 11.49
CA VAL A 260 -6.17 -27.69 12.93
C VAL A 260 -6.07 -29.08 13.58
N ALA A 261 -5.26 -29.21 14.62
CA ALA A 261 -5.18 -30.43 15.39
C ALA A 261 -6.57 -30.74 16.01
N PRO A 262 -7.01 -32.00 16.01
CA PRO A 262 -8.35 -32.40 16.46
C PRO A 262 -8.63 -32.07 17.93
#